data_AF-A0A9D9ZEB1-F1
#
_entry.id   AF-A0A9D9ZEB1-F1
#
_cell.length_a   1.000
_cell.length_b   1.000
_cell.length_c   1.000
_cell.angle_alpha   90.00
_cell.angle_beta   90.00
_cell.angle_gamma   90.00
#
_symmetry.space_group_name_H-M   'P 1'
#
loop_
_entity.id
_entity.type
_entity.pdbx_description
1 polymer ?
#
loop_
_entity_poly.entity_id
_entity_poly.type
_entity_poly.pdbx_seq_one_letter_code
_entity_poly.pdbx_strand_id
1 'polypeptide(L)'
;MISILDIVHDTMVDGPGFRTSIYCAGCSNACPGCHNPQSWDINNGKMMTTKEITDIIKEDPFANVTFSGGDPMFQPDGFTELAEAIHIETSKTIWCFTGFKFETLIKNHAQKSLLEKIDVLVDGPF
;
A
#
# COMPACT_ATOMS: atom_id res chain seq x y z
N MET A 1 -12.88 2.37 3.00
CA MET A 1 -12.71 2.25 1.53
C MET A 1 -11.40 2.90 1.13
N ILE A 2 -10.75 2.39 0.09
CA ILE A 2 -9.45 2.84 -0.42
C ILE A 2 -9.61 3.10 -1.92
N SER A 3 -9.01 4.17 -2.43
CA SER A 3 -8.91 4.44 -3.87
C SER A 3 -7.72 3.67 -4.46
N ILE A 4 -8.00 2.71 -5.35
CA ILE A 4 -7.04 1.78 -5.95
C ILE A 4 -6.93 2.02 -7.45
N LEU A 5 -5.71 2.20 -7.95
CA LEU A 5 -5.42 2.29 -9.39
C LEU A 5 -5.39 0.91 -10.03
N ASP A 6 -4.67 -0.02 -9.41
CA ASP A 6 -4.47 -1.36 -9.94
C ASP A 6 -4.11 -2.37 -8.84
N ILE A 7 -4.31 -3.64 -9.13
CA ILE A 7 -3.84 -4.77 -8.31
C ILE A 7 -3.06 -5.69 -9.23
N VAL A 8 -1.74 -5.77 -9.01
CA VAL A 8 -0.83 -6.55 -9.85
C VAL A 8 -0.47 -7.83 -9.13
N HIS A 9 -0.79 -8.97 -9.74
CA HIS A 9 -0.47 -10.31 -9.22
C HIS A 9 0.92 -10.79 -9.64
N ASP A 10 1.52 -11.70 -8.85
CA ASP A 10 2.78 -12.40 -9.16
C ASP A 10 3.96 -11.51 -9.58
N THR A 11 4.00 -10.26 -9.10
CA THR A 11 5.12 -9.35 -9.41
C THR A 11 6.32 -9.64 -8.51
N MET A 12 7.52 -9.54 -9.08
CA MET A 12 8.80 -9.70 -8.37
C MET A 12 9.61 -8.39 -8.31
N VAL A 13 9.07 -7.30 -8.85
CA VAL A 13 9.76 -5.99 -8.86
C VAL A 13 9.39 -5.13 -7.65
N ASP A 14 8.33 -5.50 -6.93
CA ASP A 14 7.77 -4.76 -5.80
C ASP A 14 8.13 -5.37 -4.42
N GLY A 15 9.22 -6.12 -4.37
CA GLY A 15 9.70 -6.80 -3.17
C GLY A 15 10.19 -8.21 -3.46
N PRO A 16 10.78 -8.88 -2.45
CA PRO A 16 11.33 -10.22 -2.59
C PRO A 16 10.22 -11.27 -2.73
N GLY A 17 10.43 -12.22 -3.66
CA GLY A 17 9.47 -13.28 -3.98
C GLY A 17 8.30 -12.77 -4.82
N PHE A 18 7.27 -13.61 -4.97
CA PHE A 18 6.02 -13.19 -5.62
C PHE A 18 5.21 -12.29 -4.70
N ARG A 19 4.66 -11.22 -5.27
CA ARG A 19 3.88 -10.21 -4.57
C ARG A 19 2.57 -9.92 -5.30
N THR A 20 1.50 -9.79 -4.54
CA THR A 20 0.29 -9.10 -4.96
C THR A 20 0.45 -7.64 -4.53
N SER A 21 0.72 -6.77 -5.51
CA SER A 21 0.94 -5.34 -5.28
C SER A 21 -0.35 -4.56 -5.42
N ILE A 22 -0.72 -3.86 -4.35
CA ILE A 22 -1.88 -2.98 -4.27
C ILE A 22 -1.40 -1.56 -4.59
N TYR A 23 -1.69 -1.08 -5.80
CA TYR A 23 -1.33 0.26 -6.26
C TYR A 23 -2.46 1.24 -5.96
N CYS A 24 -2.30 2.11 -4.95
CA CYS A 24 -3.31 3.12 -4.63
C CYS A 24 -3.22 4.38 -5.47
N ALA A 25 -4.32 5.13 -5.53
CA ALA A 25 -4.34 6.53 -5.95
C ALA A 25 -4.16 7.46 -4.73
N GLY A 26 -3.79 8.71 -4.99
CA GLY A 26 -3.57 9.74 -3.99
C GLY A 26 -2.12 9.81 -3.52
N CYS A 27 -1.47 10.94 -3.75
CA CYS A 27 -0.15 11.26 -3.19
C CYS A 27 0.06 12.77 -3.19
N SER A 28 0.48 13.35 -2.06
CA SER A 28 0.77 14.78 -1.95
C SER A 28 2.24 15.14 -2.16
N ASN A 29 3.13 14.16 -2.32
CA ASN A 29 4.58 14.40 -2.32
C ASN A 29 5.09 14.96 -3.65
N ALA A 30 4.43 14.64 -4.77
CA ALA A 30 4.77 15.12 -6.12
C ALA A 30 6.29 15.10 -6.41
N CYS A 31 6.93 13.97 -6.07
CA CYS A 31 8.38 13.83 -6.10
C CYS A 31 8.98 14.15 -7.48
N PRO A 32 10.14 14.83 -7.57
CA PRO A 32 10.84 15.02 -8.83
C PRO A 32 11.20 13.67 -9.46
N GLY A 33 10.77 13.45 -10.70
CA GLY A 33 11.02 12.19 -11.41
C GLY A 33 10.01 11.07 -11.11
N CYS A 34 8.92 11.36 -10.41
CA CYS A 34 7.86 10.38 -10.11
C CYS A 34 7.45 9.61 -11.37
N HIS A 35 7.55 8.28 -11.30
CA HIS A 35 7.22 7.39 -12.42
C HIS A 35 5.73 7.40 -12.78
N ASN A 36 4.86 7.74 -11.82
CA ASN A 36 3.41 7.70 -11.97
C ASN A 36 2.74 9.02 -11.53
N PRO A 37 2.95 10.17 -12.19
CA PRO A 37 2.33 11.43 -11.79
C PRO A 37 0.79 11.40 -11.77
N GLN A 38 0.18 10.53 -12.58
CA GLN A 38 -1.25 10.28 -12.58
C GLN A 38 -1.78 9.69 -11.26
N SER A 39 -0.92 9.07 -10.45
CA SER A 39 -1.34 8.51 -9.16
C SER A 39 -1.57 9.57 -8.09
N TRP A 40 -1.18 10.83 -8.32
CA TRP A 40 -1.30 11.90 -7.33
C TRP A 40 -2.76 12.25 -7.03
N ASP A 41 -3.62 12.24 -8.04
CA ASP A 41 -5.05 12.52 -7.86
C ASP A 41 -5.76 11.26 -7.34
N ILE A 42 -6.30 11.35 -6.13
CA ILE A 42 -7.06 10.26 -5.49
C ILE A 42 -8.28 9.84 -6.31
N ASN A 43 -8.82 10.73 -7.15
CA ASN A 43 -10.01 10.45 -7.96
C ASN A 43 -9.72 9.58 -9.19
N ASN A 44 -8.43 9.34 -9.50
CA ASN A 44 -8.06 8.46 -10.61
C ASN A 44 -8.20 6.96 -10.29
N GLY A 45 -8.33 6.61 -9.01
CA GLY A 45 -8.54 5.23 -8.59
C GLY A 45 -10.02 4.83 -8.54
N LYS A 46 -10.25 3.52 -8.51
CA LYS A 46 -11.53 2.90 -8.18
C LYS A 46 -11.64 2.73 -6.67
N MET A 47 -12.75 3.19 -6.09
CA MET A 47 -13.03 2.95 -4.68
C MET A 47 -13.32 1.47 -4.44
N MET A 48 -12.58 0.87 -3.52
CA MET A 48 -12.71 -0.52 -3.09
C MET A 48 -12.81 -0.59 -1.57
N THR A 49 -13.52 -1.58 -1.06
CA THR A 49 -13.53 -1.94 0.35
C THR A 49 -12.30 -2.77 0.70
N THR A 50 -11.88 -2.72 1.95
CA THR A 50 -10.81 -3.58 2.49
C THR A 50 -11.12 -5.04 2.27
N LYS A 51 -12.38 -5.44 2.48
CA LYS A 51 -12.87 -6.79 2.21
C LYS A 51 -12.66 -7.25 0.77
N GLU A 52 -13.05 -6.43 -0.22
CA GLU A 52 -12.84 -6.77 -1.63
C GLU A 52 -11.35 -7.00 -1.94
N ILE A 53 -10.47 -6.16 -1.40
CA ILE A 53 -9.02 -6.27 -1.61
C ILE A 53 -8.47 -7.52 -0.90
N THR A 54 -8.87 -7.80 0.34
CA THR A 54 -8.45 -9.00 1.07
C THR A 54 -8.94 -10.28 0.40
N ASP A 55 -10.17 -10.28 -0.14
CA ASP A 55 -10.70 -11.43 -0.87
C ASP A 55 -9.83 -11.72 -2.12
N ILE A 56 -9.43 -10.69 -2.88
CA ILE A 56 -8.47 -10.82 -4.00
C ILE A 56 -7.10 -11.34 -3.54
N ILE A 57 -6.57 -10.83 -2.44
CA ILE A 57 -5.26 -11.25 -1.89
C ILE A 57 -5.27 -12.74 -1.52
N LYS A 58 -6.39 -13.26 -1.01
CA LYS A 58 -6.52 -14.67 -0.58
C LYS A 58 -6.60 -15.66 -1.74
N GLU A 59 -7.03 -15.22 -2.92
CA GLU A 59 -7.12 -16.09 -4.11
C GLU A 59 -5.74 -16.58 -4.56
N ASP A 60 -4.70 -15.79 -4.30
CA ASP A 60 -3.32 -16.19 -4.51
C ASP A 60 -2.78 -16.87 -3.25
N PRO A 61 -2.43 -18.18 -3.27
CA PRO A 61 -1.92 -18.86 -2.07
C PRO A 61 -0.43 -18.62 -1.81
N PHE A 62 0.32 -18.03 -2.76
CA PHE A 62 1.78 -17.98 -2.72
C PHE A 62 2.36 -16.58 -2.54
N ALA A 63 1.76 -15.57 -3.18
CA ALA A 63 2.32 -14.23 -3.19
C ALA A 63 2.14 -13.51 -1.84
N ASN A 64 3.17 -12.82 -1.36
CA ASN A 64 3.03 -11.89 -0.24
C ASN A 64 2.44 -10.54 -0.73
N VAL A 65 2.26 -9.52 0.12
CA VAL A 65 1.48 -8.32 -0.25
C VAL A 65 2.32 -7.05 -0.22
N THR A 66 2.37 -6.29 -1.32
CA THR A 66 3.01 -4.96 -1.32
C THR A 66 1.96 -3.86 -1.40
N PHE A 67 2.09 -2.81 -0.59
CA PHE A 67 1.37 -1.56 -0.75
C PHE A 67 2.28 -0.55 -1.48
N SER A 68 1.78 0.00 -2.60
CA SER A 68 2.52 0.90 -3.48
C SER A 68 1.55 1.85 -4.21
N GLY A 69 2.00 2.53 -5.27
CA GLY A 69 1.17 3.41 -6.11
C GLY A 69 1.45 4.88 -5.89
N GLY A 70 0.41 5.65 -5.57
CA GLY A 70 0.54 7.03 -5.12
C GLY A 70 1.32 7.08 -3.82
N ASP A 71 0.63 6.92 -2.70
CA ASP A 71 1.27 6.68 -1.41
C ASP A 71 0.26 6.01 -0.46
N PRO A 72 0.52 4.78 0.02
CA PRO A 72 -0.35 4.13 1.01
C PRO A 72 -0.53 4.98 2.29
N MET A 73 0.48 5.78 2.67
CA MET A 73 0.43 6.69 3.81
C MET A 73 -0.41 7.95 3.56
N PHE A 74 -0.94 8.13 2.34
CA PHE A 74 -1.96 9.14 2.02
C PHE A 74 -3.39 8.69 2.38
N GLN A 75 -3.62 7.38 2.45
CA GLN A 75 -4.90 6.77 2.87
C GLN A 75 -4.70 5.84 4.09
N PRO A 76 -4.05 6.31 5.17
CA PRO A 76 -3.49 5.43 6.19
C PRO A 76 -4.55 4.63 6.96
N ASP A 77 -5.73 5.19 7.23
CA ASP A 77 -6.78 4.49 7.98
C ASP A 77 -7.30 3.26 7.21
N GLY A 78 -7.57 3.42 5.91
CA GLY A 78 -8.03 2.32 5.06
C GLY A 78 -6.96 1.24 4.88
N PHE A 79 -5.70 1.63 4.69
CA PHE A 79 -4.60 0.68 4.59
C PHE A 79 -4.28 0.00 5.93
N THR A 80 -4.50 0.66 7.07
CA THR A 80 -4.37 0.03 8.40
C THR A 80 -5.41 -1.08 8.55
N GLU A 81 -6.67 -0.79 8.22
CA GLU A 81 -7.76 -1.77 8.24
C GLU A 81 -7.48 -2.95 7.30
N LEU A 82 -6.94 -2.68 6.10
CA LEU A 82 -6.53 -3.71 5.16
C LEU A 82 -5.38 -4.58 5.71
N ALA A 83 -4.35 -3.96 6.29
CA ALA A 83 -3.22 -4.68 6.87
C ALA A 83 -3.66 -5.60 8.02
N GLU A 84 -4.56 -5.12 8.89
CA GLU A 84 -5.15 -5.93 9.95
C GLU A 84 -5.93 -7.12 9.41
N ALA A 85 -6.74 -6.92 8.36
CA ALA A 85 -7.47 -8.01 7.71
C ALA A 85 -6.51 -9.06 7.11
N ILE A 86 -5.42 -8.63 6.45
CA ILE A 86 -4.40 -9.54 5.90
C ILE A 86 -3.74 -10.36 7.02
N HIS A 87 -3.39 -9.75 8.14
CA HIS A 87 -2.78 -10.44 9.29
C HIS A 87 -3.74 -11.44 9.97
N ILE A 88 -5.03 -11.12 10.01
CA ILE A 88 -6.04 -12.00 10.62
C ILE A 88 -6.37 -13.17 9.70
N GLU A 89 -6.49 -12.91 8.41
CA GLU A 89 -7.04 -13.88 7.45
C GLU A 89 -5.96 -14.69 6.70
N THR A 90 -4.69 -14.29 6.80
CA THR A 90 -3.59 -14.91 6.06
C THR A 90 -2.31 -15.00 6.90
N SER A 91 -1.27 -15.62 6.34
CA SER A 91 0.09 -15.60 6.91
C SER A 91 1.07 -14.79 6.04
N LYS A 92 0.54 -13.90 5.20
CA LYS A 92 1.32 -13.12 4.23
C LYS A 92 2.00 -11.94 4.90
N THR A 93 3.20 -11.62 4.44
CA THR A 93 3.95 -10.42 4.87
C THR A 93 3.59 -9.21 4.02
N ILE A 94 3.72 -8.02 4.60
CA ILE A 94 3.36 -6.74 4.02
C ILE A 94 4.60 -5.85 3.87
N TRP A 95 4.88 -5.42 2.65
CA TRP A 95 5.84 -4.33 2.39
C TRP A 95 5.07 -3.07 2.04
N CYS A 96 5.57 -1.91 2.45
CA CYS A 96 4.95 -0.63 2.14
C CYS A 96 6.00 0.33 1.59
N PHE A 97 5.78 0.79 0.36
CA PHE A 97 6.57 1.83 -0.28
C PHE A 97 5.89 3.17 -0.08
N THR A 98 6.64 4.18 0.36
CA THR A 98 6.10 5.51 0.65
C THR A 98 7.12 6.60 0.36
N GLY A 99 6.64 7.74 -0.16
CA GLY A 99 7.47 8.93 -0.37
C GLY A 99 7.77 9.69 0.92
N PHE A 100 7.06 9.38 2.00
CA PHE A 100 7.32 9.95 3.33
C PHE A 100 8.53 9.25 3.99
N LYS A 101 9.20 9.95 4.90
CA LYS A 101 10.27 9.36 5.72
C LYS A 101 9.72 8.82 7.03
N PHE A 102 10.34 7.77 7.55
CA PHE A 102 10.00 7.16 8.84
C PHE A 102 9.86 8.19 9.97
N GLU A 103 10.78 9.16 10.07
CA GLU A 103 10.78 10.17 11.14
C GLU A 103 9.58 11.12 11.08
N THR A 104 8.94 11.24 9.90
CA THR A 104 7.70 11.98 9.71
C THR A 104 6.50 11.12 10.07
N LEU A 105 6.50 9.86 9.61
CA LEU A 105 5.39 8.92 9.82
C LEU A 105 5.10 8.68 11.30
N ILE A 106 6.14 8.50 12.13
CA ILE A 106 5.97 8.25 13.57
C ILE A 106 5.32 9.41 14.34
N LYS A 107 5.29 10.62 13.76
CA LYS A 107 4.70 11.82 14.38
C LYS A 107 3.22 11.98 14.05
N ASN A 108 2.71 11.29 13.04
CA ASN A 108 1.31 11.32 12.64
C ASN A 108 0.63 10.04 13.14
N HIS A 109 -0.42 10.19 13.96
CA HIS A 109 -1.10 9.04 14.57
C HIS A 109 -1.65 8.05 13.54
N ALA A 110 -2.31 8.53 12.49
CA ALA A 110 -2.92 7.66 11.48
C ALA A 110 -1.85 6.90 10.67
N GLN A 111 -0.80 7.59 10.23
CA GLN A 111 0.31 6.96 9.50
C GLN A 111 1.10 5.99 10.37
N LYS A 112 1.31 6.33 11.64
CA LYS A 112 1.94 5.46 12.62
C LYS A 112 1.12 4.17 12.83
N SER A 113 -0.21 4.24 12.86
CA SER A 113 -1.05 3.04 12.94
C SER A 113 -0.76 2.07 11.79
N LEU A 114 -0.69 2.55 10.54
CA LEU A 114 -0.33 1.70 9.40
C LEU A 114 1.09 1.15 9.53
N LEU A 115 2.04 2.01 9.92
CA LEU A 115 3.44 1.64 10.11
C LEU A 115 3.63 0.49 11.11
N GLU A 116 2.79 0.42 12.15
CA GLU A 116 2.82 -0.67 13.15
C GLU A 116 2.22 -1.99 12.63
N LYS A 117 1.57 -2.00 11.46
CA LYS A 117 0.93 -3.16 10.85
C LYS A 117 1.64 -3.70 9.62
N ILE A 118 2.77 -3.12 9.23
CA ILE A 118 3.56 -3.58 8.08
C ILE A 118 4.85 -4.24 8.55
N ASP A 119 5.39 -5.18 7.77
CA ASP A 119 6.60 -5.91 8.11
C ASP A 119 7.87 -5.18 7.64
N VAL A 120 7.78 -4.51 6.49
CA VAL A 120 8.90 -3.76 5.90
C VAL A 120 8.40 -2.41 5.37
N LEU A 121 9.10 -1.35 5.76
CA LEU A 121 8.94 -0.01 5.22
C LEU A 121 10.08 0.28 4.24
N VAL A 122 9.73 0.78 3.05
CA VAL A 122 10.67 1.40 2.11
C VAL A 122 10.29 2.87 2.01
N ASP A 123 11.10 3.75 2.61
CA ASP A 123 10.74 5.15 2.84
C ASP A 123 11.60 6.14 2.06
N GLY A 124 11.07 7.37 1.95
CA GLY A 124 11.73 8.49 1.31
C GLY A 124 11.29 8.72 -0.15
N PRO A 125 11.59 9.91 -0.70
CA PRO A 125 11.13 10.30 -2.03
C PRO A 125 11.86 9.51 -3.12
N PHE A 126 11.09 8.94 -4.04
CA PHE A 126 11.52 8.29 -5.29
C PHE A 126 10.55 8.60 -6.42
#